data_AF-A0A961RRZ1-F1
#
_entry.id   AF-A0A961RRZ1-F1
#
_cell.length_a   1.000
_cell.length_b   1.000
_cell.length_c   1.000
_cell.angle_alpha   90.00
_cell.angle_beta   90.00
_cell.angle_gamma   90.00
#
_symmetry.space_group_name_H-M   'P 1'
#
loop_
_entity.id
_entity.type
_entity.pdbx_description
1 polymer ?
#
loop_
_entity_poly.entity_id
_entity_poly.type
_entity_poly.pdbx_seq_one_letter_code
_entity_poly.pdbx_strand_id
1 'polypeptide(L)'
;MTDSDRFEDVVKTRREEKFAEFQQADRGFMSQVHHALHTTPALVPLIVLLTAILVFGLVLGSKFFSPFAMTLILQQVQIVGVLAAAQSLIILTAGIDLSVGALAVLCSVIMGQFTFRYGIPPFLAVLAGLAFGTTVGAVNGWLVSRVKLPPFIVTLGMWQIVLAANYLYSANETIRAQDIEAQAPFLQFLGAKFQFGGATFTLGVLLMVALVVVLAYALRSTA
;
A
#
# COMPACT_ATOMS: atom_id res chain seq x y z
N MET A 1 -33.57 -45.38 57.71
CA MET A 1 -32.71 -44.64 56.77
C MET A 1 -33.59 -44.15 55.65
N THR A 2 -33.82 -42.84 55.63
CA THR A 2 -34.72 -42.12 54.73
C THR A 2 -34.03 -41.90 53.39
N ASP A 3 -34.81 -41.89 52.29
CA ASP A 3 -34.32 -41.74 50.91
C ASP A 3 -33.47 -40.46 50.68
N SER A 4 -33.54 -39.49 51.59
CA SER A 4 -32.70 -38.28 51.64
C SER A 4 -31.20 -38.57 51.72
N ASP A 5 -30.82 -39.63 52.43
CA ASP A 5 -29.41 -39.96 52.68
C ASP A 5 -28.74 -40.49 51.39
N ARG A 6 -29.53 -41.10 50.51
CA ARG A 6 -29.09 -41.61 49.20
C ARG A 6 -28.77 -40.51 48.20
N PHE A 7 -29.38 -39.32 48.33
CA PHE A 7 -29.09 -38.20 47.44
C PHE A 7 -27.78 -37.50 47.80
N GLU A 8 -27.42 -37.43 49.09
CA GLU A 8 -26.16 -36.84 49.53
C GLU A 8 -24.93 -37.66 49.08
N ASP A 9 -25.04 -38.98 49.05
CA ASP A 9 -23.95 -39.86 48.61
C ASP A 9 -23.65 -39.73 47.11
N VAL A 10 -24.67 -39.45 46.29
CA VAL A 10 -24.53 -39.17 44.85
C VAL A 10 -23.85 -37.82 44.61
N VAL A 11 -24.07 -36.83 45.47
CA VAL A 11 -23.40 -35.52 45.40
C VAL A 11 -21.96 -35.61 45.88
N LYS A 12 -21.66 -36.43 46.90
CA LYS A 12 -20.29 -36.65 47.40
C LYS A 12 -19.43 -37.42 46.40
N THR A 13 -20.00 -38.39 45.67
CA THR A 13 -19.29 -39.15 44.63
C THR A 13 -19.09 -38.39 43.32
N ARG A 14 -19.94 -37.41 42.98
CA ARG A 14 -19.78 -36.57 41.79
C ARG A 14 -18.67 -35.50 41.90
N ARG A 15 -18.11 -35.29 43.09
CA ARG A 15 -17.14 -34.22 43.32
C ARG A 15 -15.75 -34.50 42.75
N GLU A 16 -15.52 -35.71 42.25
CA GLU A 16 -14.30 -36.12 41.55
C GLU A 16 -14.44 -36.17 40.03
N GLU A 17 -15.47 -35.56 39.44
CA GLU A 17 -15.35 -35.12 38.05
C GLU A 17 -14.33 -33.98 38.05
N LYS A 18 -13.06 -34.34 37.86
CA LYS A 18 -12.00 -33.42 37.42
C LYS A 18 -12.54 -32.72 36.18
N PHE A 19 -13.17 -31.57 36.37
CA PHE A 19 -13.41 -30.62 35.30
C PHE A 19 -12.07 -30.49 34.58
N ALA A 20 -12.09 -30.73 33.27
CA ALA A 20 -10.89 -30.62 32.45
C ALA A 20 -10.32 -29.22 32.64
N GLU A 21 -9.39 -29.09 33.57
CA GLU A 21 -8.57 -27.92 33.73
C GLU A 21 -7.75 -27.91 32.44
N PHE A 22 -8.07 -26.96 31.56
CA PHE A 22 -7.27 -26.75 30.37
C PHE A 22 -5.85 -26.55 30.87
N GLN A 23 -5.01 -27.59 30.73
CA GLN A 23 -3.57 -27.42 30.85
C GLN A 23 -3.28 -26.24 29.94
N GLN A 24 -2.91 -25.10 30.52
CA GLN A 24 -2.31 -24.01 29.77
C GLN A 24 -1.04 -24.63 29.23
N ALA A 25 -1.13 -25.26 28.07
CA ALA A 25 0.00 -25.86 27.38
C ALA A 25 1.03 -24.74 27.34
N ASP A 26 2.18 -24.96 27.99
CA ASP A 26 3.30 -24.04 27.99
C ASP A 26 3.42 -23.51 26.57
N ARG A 27 3.09 -22.22 26.37
CA ARG A 27 3.15 -21.62 25.06
C ARG A 27 4.63 -21.60 24.70
N GLY A 28 5.11 -22.67 24.07
CA GLY A 28 6.49 -22.78 23.64
C GLY A 28 6.82 -21.61 22.73
N PHE A 29 8.11 -21.31 22.57
CA PHE A 29 8.59 -20.20 21.74
C PHE A 29 7.90 -20.15 20.36
N MET A 30 7.67 -21.30 19.72
CA MET A 30 6.92 -21.38 18.46
C MET A 30 5.44 -21.02 18.56
N SER A 31 4.76 -21.34 19.66
CA SER A 31 3.38 -20.92 19.92
C SER A 31 3.29 -19.41 20.14
N GLN A 32 4.28 -18.82 20.82
CA GLN A 32 4.34 -17.37 21.03
C GLN A 32 4.62 -16.61 19.73
N VAL A 33 5.56 -17.09 18.91
CA VAL A 33 5.86 -16.52 17.59
C VAL A 33 4.65 -16.64 16.67
N HIS A 34 4.03 -17.82 16.59
CA HIS A 34 2.83 -18.04 15.78
C HIS A 34 1.68 -17.12 16.22
N HIS A 35 1.47 -16.98 17.53
CA HIS A 35 0.46 -16.08 18.07
C HIS A 35 0.76 -14.62 17.73
N ALA A 36 2.00 -14.16 17.91
CA ALA A 36 2.43 -12.79 17.59
C ALA A 36 2.25 -12.45 16.10
N LEU A 37 2.58 -13.38 15.20
CA LEU A 37 2.41 -13.20 13.75
C LEU A 37 0.94 -13.08 13.36
N HIS A 38 0.05 -13.82 14.02
CA HIS A 38 -1.39 -13.73 13.77
C HIS A 38 -2.05 -12.50 14.41
N THR A 39 -1.58 -12.06 15.59
CA THR A 39 -2.13 -10.86 16.25
C THR A 39 -1.68 -9.55 15.61
N THR A 40 -0.52 -9.54 14.95
CA THR A 40 0.03 -8.36 14.27
C THR A 40 0.47 -8.70 12.85
N PRO A 41 -0.47 -8.69 11.87
CA PRO A 41 -0.20 -9.07 10.49
C PRO A 41 0.95 -8.29 9.83
N ALA A 42 1.22 -7.06 10.30
CA ALA A 42 2.32 -6.22 9.83
C ALA A 42 3.72 -6.75 10.18
N LEU A 43 3.84 -7.66 11.16
CA LEU A 43 5.13 -8.27 11.49
C LEU A 43 5.66 -9.17 10.37
N VAL A 44 4.77 -9.83 9.62
CA VAL A 44 5.17 -10.71 8.51
C VAL A 44 5.97 -9.94 7.45
N PRO A 45 5.45 -8.87 6.82
CA PRO A 45 6.21 -8.11 5.83
C PRO A 45 7.45 -7.44 6.44
N LEU A 46 7.43 -7.03 7.71
CA LEU A 46 8.60 -6.49 8.38
C LEU A 46 9.72 -7.53 8.52
N ILE A 47 9.39 -8.75 8.95
CA ILE A 47 10.37 -9.85 9.07
C ILE A 47 10.93 -10.21 7.70
N VAL A 48 10.08 -10.27 6.67
CA VAL A 48 10.52 -10.52 5.29
C VAL A 48 11.49 -9.42 4.82
N LEU A 49 11.19 -8.15 5.09
CA LEU A 49 12.06 -7.03 4.76
C LEU A 49 13.41 -7.12 5.47
N LEU A 50 13.42 -7.32 6.79
CA LEU A 50 14.65 -7.43 7.58
C LEU A 50 15.50 -8.64 7.14
N THR A 51 14.85 -9.77 6.86
CA THR A 51 15.51 -10.97 6.35
C THR A 51 16.11 -10.71 4.97
N ALA A 52 15.38 -10.05 4.07
CA ALA A 52 15.90 -9.68 2.76
C ALA A 52 17.13 -8.75 2.88
N ILE A 53 17.06 -7.72 3.73
CA ILE A 53 18.20 -6.82 3.98
C ILE A 53 19.40 -7.58 4.51
N LEU A 54 19.21 -8.51 5.45
CA LEU A 54 20.28 -9.34 5.99
C LEU A 54 20.90 -10.24 4.91
N VAL A 55 20.08 -10.99 4.17
CA VAL A 55 20.54 -11.92 3.13
C VAL A 55 21.28 -11.18 2.02
N PHE A 56 20.67 -10.12 1.45
CA PHE A 56 21.32 -9.35 0.40
C PHE A 56 22.54 -8.58 0.92
N GLY A 57 22.50 -8.09 2.16
CA GLY A 57 23.64 -7.46 2.82
C GLY A 57 24.82 -8.41 2.99
N LEU A 58 24.58 -9.67 3.35
CA LEU A 58 25.64 -10.69 3.50
C LEU A 58 26.16 -11.20 2.16
N VAL A 59 25.28 -11.41 1.17
CA VAL A 59 25.64 -12.00 -0.13
C VAL A 59 26.31 -10.98 -1.06
N LEU A 60 25.80 -9.74 -1.11
CA LEU A 60 26.25 -8.70 -2.04
C LEU A 60 27.15 -7.65 -1.37
N GLY A 61 27.15 -7.56 -0.03
CA GLY A 61 28.00 -6.66 0.74
C GLY A 61 27.86 -5.20 0.32
N SER A 62 28.99 -4.58 -0.03
CA SER A 62 29.08 -3.17 -0.41
C SER A 62 28.33 -2.82 -1.69
N LYS A 63 28.03 -3.78 -2.58
CA LYS A 63 27.24 -3.50 -3.79
C LYS A 63 25.79 -3.20 -3.47
N PHE A 64 25.21 -3.93 -2.51
CA PHE A 64 23.84 -3.72 -2.06
C PHE A 64 23.69 -2.37 -1.35
N PHE A 65 24.59 -2.07 -0.41
CA PHE A 65 24.60 -0.78 0.30
C PHE A 65 25.25 0.37 -0.49
N SER A 66 25.52 0.17 -1.78
CA SER A 66 26.08 1.25 -2.60
C SER A 66 25.07 2.39 -2.75
N PRO A 67 25.53 3.67 -2.76
CA PRO A 67 24.63 4.81 -2.95
C PRO A 67 23.79 4.72 -4.23
N PHE A 68 24.34 4.10 -5.28
CA PHE A 68 23.65 3.85 -6.53
C PHE A 68 22.52 2.82 -6.39
N ALA A 69 22.77 1.68 -5.75
CA ALA A 69 21.73 0.67 -5.51
C ALA A 69 20.60 1.23 -4.61
N MET A 70 20.96 1.97 -3.55
CA MET A 70 20.00 2.63 -2.67
C MET A 70 19.15 3.67 -3.42
N THR A 71 19.78 4.46 -4.29
CA THR A 71 19.09 5.40 -5.19
C THR A 71 18.04 4.70 -6.04
N LEU A 72 18.40 3.60 -6.71
CA LEU A 72 17.49 2.87 -7.59
C LEU A 72 16.32 2.26 -6.81
N ILE A 73 16.60 1.67 -5.64
CA ILE A 73 15.55 1.12 -4.77
C ILE A 73 14.59 2.23 -4.34
N LEU A 74 15.09 3.37 -3.86
CA LEU A 74 14.25 4.50 -3.46
C LEU A 74 13.43 5.06 -4.62
N GLN A 75 14.02 5.16 -5.82
CA GLN A 75 13.33 5.65 -7.02
C GLN A 75 12.22 4.71 -7.51
N GLN A 76 12.35 3.39 -7.29
CA GLN A 76 11.29 2.44 -7.60
C GLN A 76 10.20 2.45 -6.53
N VAL A 77 10.62 2.52 -5.26
CA VAL A 77 9.70 2.48 -4.10
C VAL A 77 8.89 3.77 -3.97
N GLN A 78 9.41 4.95 -4.37
CA GLN A 78 8.66 6.21 -4.22
C GLN A 78 7.26 6.17 -4.86
N ILE A 79 7.09 5.55 -6.03
CA ILE A 79 5.79 5.49 -6.73
C ILE A 79 4.84 4.62 -5.92
N VAL A 80 5.27 3.41 -5.58
CA VAL A 80 4.46 2.46 -4.81
C VAL A 80 4.19 2.98 -3.38
N GLY A 81 5.14 3.69 -2.78
CA GLY A 81 5.04 4.26 -1.44
C GLY A 81 4.01 5.38 -1.35
N VAL A 82 3.95 6.27 -2.35
CA VAL A 82 2.89 7.29 -2.45
C VAL A 82 1.51 6.63 -2.59
N LEU A 83 1.40 5.60 -3.45
CA LEU A 83 0.16 4.85 -3.60
C LEU A 83 -0.23 4.10 -2.32
N ALA A 84 0.73 3.51 -1.61
CA ALA A 84 0.50 2.82 -0.35
C ALA A 84 0.04 3.77 0.76
N ALA A 85 0.59 4.99 0.79
CA ALA A 85 0.17 6.04 1.71
C ALA A 85 -1.31 6.43 1.46
N ALA A 86 -1.71 6.58 0.19
CA ALA A 86 -3.11 6.80 -0.17
C ALA A 86 -4.01 5.60 0.18
N GLN A 87 -3.56 4.37 -0.13
CA GLN A 87 -4.30 3.14 0.17
C GLN A 87 -4.52 2.95 1.67
N SER A 88 -3.61 3.45 2.52
CA SER A 88 -3.74 3.38 3.97
C SER A 88 -5.03 4.07 4.44
N LEU A 89 -5.37 5.24 3.88
CA LEU A 89 -6.62 5.93 4.20
C LEU A 89 -7.85 5.11 3.76
N ILE A 90 -7.77 4.46 2.60
CA ILE A 90 -8.87 3.64 2.05
C ILE A 90 -9.11 2.42 2.95
N ILE A 91 -8.04 1.74 3.37
CA ILE A 91 -8.12 0.58 4.27
C ILE A 91 -8.71 0.97 5.62
N LEU A 92 -8.33 2.13 6.17
CA LEU A 92 -8.90 2.63 7.43
C LEU A 92 -10.41 2.87 7.35
N THR A 93 -10.92 3.23 6.17
CA THR A 93 -12.36 3.32 5.92
C THR A 93 -13.03 1.97 5.60
N ALA A 94 -12.36 0.85 5.90
CA ALA A 94 -12.78 -0.51 5.57
C ALA A 94 -13.01 -0.77 4.07
N GLY A 95 -12.34 0.02 3.21
CA GLY A 95 -12.38 -0.10 1.76
C GLY A 95 -11.16 -0.82 1.18
N ILE A 96 -11.22 -1.08 -0.12
CA ILE A 96 -10.09 -1.52 -0.94
C ILE A 96 -10.19 -0.78 -2.27
N ASP A 97 -9.09 -0.17 -2.71
CA ASP A 97 -8.97 0.36 -4.07
C ASP A 97 -7.87 -0.37 -4.83
N LEU A 98 -8.28 -1.21 -5.77
CA LEU A 98 -7.36 -1.87 -6.70
C LEU A 98 -7.03 -0.97 -7.89
N SER A 99 -7.94 -0.08 -8.30
CA SER A 99 -7.87 0.74 -9.52
C SER A 99 -6.76 1.78 -9.52
N VAL A 100 -6.25 2.17 -8.33
CA VAL A 100 -5.32 3.28 -8.15
C VAL A 100 -4.03 3.16 -8.99
N GLY A 101 -3.50 1.94 -9.15
CA GLY A 101 -2.30 1.72 -9.96
C GLY A 101 -2.53 1.95 -11.45
N ALA A 102 -3.60 1.37 -12.00
CA ALA A 102 -3.98 1.61 -13.40
C ALA A 102 -4.33 3.08 -13.64
N LEU A 103 -4.98 3.73 -12.67
CA LEU A 103 -5.32 5.14 -12.76
C LEU A 103 -4.09 6.04 -12.78
N ALA A 104 -3.07 5.74 -11.97
CA ALA A 104 -1.80 6.47 -12.00
C ALA A 104 -1.13 6.40 -13.39
N VAL A 105 -1.20 5.25 -14.05
CA VAL A 105 -0.69 5.07 -15.42
C VAL A 105 -1.52 5.87 -16.42
N LEU A 106 -2.85 5.74 -16.40
CA LEU A 106 -3.71 6.49 -17.34
C LEU A 106 -3.56 8.00 -17.16
N CYS A 107 -3.44 8.49 -15.92
CA CYS A 107 -3.21 9.91 -15.66
C CYS A 107 -1.88 10.38 -16.26
N SER A 108 -0.80 9.59 -16.16
CA SER A 108 0.49 9.95 -16.78
C SER A 108 0.41 9.94 -18.32
N VAL A 109 -0.34 9.01 -18.92
CA VAL A 109 -0.62 9.01 -20.37
C VAL A 109 -1.42 10.24 -20.78
N ILE A 110 -2.45 10.63 -20.02
CA ILE A 110 -3.23 11.86 -20.28
C ILE A 110 -2.32 13.08 -20.26
N MET A 111 -1.47 13.22 -19.23
CA MET A 111 -0.52 14.34 -19.12
C MET A 111 0.45 14.39 -20.31
N GLY A 112 0.99 13.23 -20.71
CA GLY A 112 1.89 13.12 -21.86
C GLY A 112 1.21 13.47 -23.18
N GLN A 113 0.06 12.86 -23.47
CA GLN A 113 -0.70 13.12 -24.70
C GLN A 113 -1.17 14.58 -24.79
N PHE A 114 -1.65 15.17 -23.69
CA PHE A 114 -2.04 16.58 -23.65
C PHE A 114 -0.89 17.49 -24.05
N THR A 115 0.30 17.19 -23.57
CA THR A 115 1.50 17.98 -23.85
C THR A 115 1.98 17.78 -25.29
N PHE A 116 2.19 16.53 -25.71
CA PHE A 116 2.89 16.21 -26.96
C PHE A 116 1.99 16.15 -28.19
N ARG A 117 0.73 15.72 -28.03
CA ARG A 117 -0.21 15.59 -29.15
C ARG A 117 -1.08 16.83 -29.31
N TYR A 118 -1.55 17.40 -28.20
CA TYR A 118 -2.45 18.55 -28.21
C TYR A 118 -1.75 19.89 -27.95
N GLY A 119 -0.45 19.88 -27.64
CA GLY A 119 0.34 21.11 -27.42
C GLY A 119 -0.06 21.90 -26.16
N ILE A 120 -0.77 21.26 -25.22
CA ILE A 120 -1.22 21.90 -23.99
C ILE A 120 0.00 22.13 -23.09
N PRO A 121 0.14 23.30 -22.44
CA PRO A 121 1.23 23.56 -21.50
C PRO A 121 1.36 22.46 -20.43
N PRO A 122 2.57 21.96 -20.13
CA PRO A 122 2.78 20.85 -19.19
C PRO A 122 2.11 21.03 -17.83
N PHE A 123 2.09 22.26 -17.30
CA PHE A 123 1.42 22.57 -16.04
C PHE A 123 -0.09 22.28 -16.08
N LEU A 124 -0.76 22.70 -17.16
CA LEU A 124 -2.19 22.45 -17.35
C LEU A 124 -2.46 20.97 -17.62
N ALA A 125 -1.53 20.28 -18.30
CA ALA A 125 -1.62 18.84 -18.52
C ALA A 125 -1.58 18.06 -17.18
N VAL A 126 -0.69 18.44 -16.25
CA VAL A 126 -0.65 17.86 -14.89
C VAL A 126 -1.96 18.10 -14.14
N LEU A 127 -2.49 19.32 -14.18
CA LEU A 127 -3.78 19.61 -13.54
C LEU A 127 -4.92 18.78 -14.14
N ALA A 128 -4.95 18.61 -15.45
CA ALA A 128 -5.96 17.79 -16.13
C ALA A 128 -5.84 16.30 -15.73
N GLY A 129 -4.63 15.75 -15.68
CA GLY A 129 -4.41 14.38 -15.22
C GLY A 129 -4.81 14.17 -13.77
N LEU A 130 -4.48 15.10 -12.87
CA LEU A 130 -4.91 15.06 -11.47
C LEU A 130 -6.43 15.16 -11.36
N ALA A 131 -7.07 16.09 -12.07
CA ALA A 131 -8.52 16.25 -12.07
C ALA A 131 -9.23 14.99 -12.57
N PHE A 132 -8.71 14.34 -13.61
CA PHE A 132 -9.23 13.07 -14.10
C PHE A 132 -9.12 11.97 -13.04
N GLY A 133 -7.94 11.79 -12.44
CA GLY A 133 -7.73 10.82 -11.37
C GLY A 133 -8.66 11.05 -10.17
N THR A 134 -8.79 12.29 -9.72
CA THR A 134 -9.71 12.66 -8.64
C THR A 134 -11.17 12.37 -9.01
N THR A 135 -11.57 12.63 -10.26
CA THR A 135 -12.93 12.35 -10.72
C THR A 135 -13.24 10.86 -10.69
N VAL A 136 -12.35 10.02 -11.22
CA VAL A 136 -12.53 8.56 -11.19
C VAL A 136 -12.54 8.05 -9.74
N GLY A 137 -11.64 8.55 -8.89
CA GLY A 137 -11.65 8.22 -7.46
C GLY A 137 -12.95 8.62 -6.76
N ALA A 138 -13.50 9.80 -7.08
CA ALA A 138 -14.78 10.26 -6.56
C ALA A 138 -15.95 9.39 -7.05
N VAL A 139 -15.92 8.93 -8.30
CA VAL A 139 -16.91 7.97 -8.84
C VAL A 139 -16.85 6.65 -8.07
N ASN A 140 -15.65 6.09 -7.86
CA ASN A 140 -15.48 4.88 -7.06
C ASN A 140 -16.03 5.07 -5.63
N GLY A 141 -15.65 6.18 -4.98
CA GLY A 141 -16.12 6.51 -3.63
C GLY A 141 -17.63 6.71 -3.56
N TRP A 142 -18.24 7.32 -4.58
CA TRP A 142 -19.69 7.51 -4.68
C TRP A 142 -20.43 6.19 -4.87
N LEU A 143 -19.95 5.30 -5.75
CA LEU A 143 -20.52 3.97 -5.95
C LEU A 143 -20.49 3.13 -4.67
N VAL A 144 -19.39 3.20 -3.92
CA VAL A 144 -19.26 2.48 -2.65
C VAL A 144 -20.13 3.08 -1.56
N SER A 145 -20.10 4.41 -1.38
CA SER A 145 -20.78 5.08 -0.25
C SER A 145 -22.29 5.28 -0.45
N ARG A 146 -22.74 5.58 -1.68
CA ARG A 146 -24.15 5.90 -1.97
C ARG A 146 -24.89 4.72 -2.60
N VAL A 147 -24.29 4.07 -3.57
CA VAL A 147 -24.89 2.90 -4.24
C VAL A 147 -24.70 1.62 -3.42
N LYS A 148 -23.82 1.65 -2.39
CA LYS A 148 -23.56 0.54 -1.46
C LYS A 148 -23.03 -0.72 -2.16
N LEU A 149 -22.29 -0.53 -3.25
CA LEU A 149 -21.62 -1.62 -3.94
C LEU A 149 -20.37 -2.05 -3.18
N PRO A 150 -20.03 -3.36 -3.15
CA PRO A 150 -18.80 -3.83 -2.53
C PRO A 150 -17.56 -3.16 -3.17
N PRO A 151 -16.63 -2.57 -2.38
CA PRO A 151 -15.51 -1.77 -2.90
C PRO A 151 -14.57 -2.56 -3.80
N PHE A 152 -14.36 -3.85 -3.50
CA PHE A 152 -13.57 -4.74 -4.35
C PHE A 152 -14.14 -4.85 -5.77
N ILE A 153 -15.46 -5.00 -5.91
CA ILE A 153 -16.12 -5.15 -7.23
C ILE A 153 -16.02 -3.85 -8.02
N VAL A 154 -16.30 -2.72 -7.36
CA VAL A 154 -16.23 -1.38 -7.98
C VAL A 154 -14.82 -1.12 -8.50
N THR A 155 -13.80 -1.33 -7.66
CA THR A 155 -12.43 -0.95 -8.02
C THR A 155 -11.77 -1.96 -8.96
N LEU A 156 -12.12 -3.25 -8.90
CA LEU A 156 -11.71 -4.23 -9.92
C LEU A 156 -12.34 -3.92 -11.28
N GLY A 157 -13.63 -3.57 -11.32
CA GLY A 157 -14.30 -3.16 -12.55
C GLY A 157 -13.70 -1.89 -13.13
N MET A 158 -13.47 -0.88 -12.27
CA MET A 158 -12.81 0.37 -12.67
C MET A 158 -11.38 0.14 -13.17
N TRP A 159 -10.61 -0.75 -12.54
CA TRP A 159 -9.29 -1.15 -13.02
C TRP A 159 -9.34 -1.61 -14.48
N GLN A 160 -10.30 -2.48 -14.83
CA GLN A 160 -10.43 -2.97 -16.20
C GLN A 160 -10.85 -1.88 -17.19
N ILE A 161 -11.77 -1.00 -16.79
CA ILE A 161 -12.19 0.15 -17.61
C ILE A 161 -10.98 1.07 -17.88
N VAL A 162 -10.25 1.43 -16.83
CA VAL A 162 -9.08 2.31 -16.90
C VAL A 162 -7.96 1.66 -17.74
N LEU A 163 -7.72 0.36 -17.56
CA LEU A 163 -6.73 -0.37 -18.34
C LEU A 163 -7.09 -0.40 -19.83
N ALA A 164 -8.34 -0.69 -20.17
CA ALA A 164 -8.82 -0.67 -21.55
C ALA A 164 -8.74 0.75 -22.15
N ALA A 165 -9.17 1.76 -21.40
CA ALA A 165 -9.07 3.16 -21.81
C ALA A 165 -7.61 3.57 -22.05
N ASN A 166 -6.67 3.10 -21.23
CA ASN A 166 -5.24 3.36 -21.40
C ASN A 166 -4.70 2.77 -22.70
N TYR A 167 -5.06 1.53 -23.05
CA TYR A 167 -4.64 0.93 -24.32
C TYR A 167 -5.22 1.67 -25.53
N LEU A 168 -6.50 2.03 -25.48
CA LEU A 168 -7.16 2.75 -26.57
C LEU A 168 -6.61 4.16 -26.74
N TYR A 169 -6.43 4.88 -25.64
CA TYR A 169 -6.04 6.29 -25.66
C TYR A 169 -4.55 6.50 -25.90
N SER A 170 -3.70 5.63 -25.36
CA SER A 170 -2.26 5.66 -25.60
C SER A 170 -1.93 5.33 -27.06
N ALA A 171 -2.79 4.59 -27.77
CA ALA A 171 -2.53 4.05 -29.10
C ALA A 171 -1.18 3.28 -29.20
N ASN A 172 -0.70 2.74 -28.07
CA ASN A 172 0.65 2.16 -27.89
C ASN A 172 1.81 3.10 -28.27
N GLU A 173 1.59 4.41 -28.24
CA GLU A 173 2.64 5.41 -28.44
C GLU A 173 3.56 5.47 -27.22
N THR A 174 4.86 5.62 -27.45
CA THR A 174 5.85 5.79 -26.39
C THR A 174 6.41 7.20 -26.45
N ILE A 175 6.15 7.99 -25.41
CA ILE A 175 6.80 9.28 -25.22
C ILE A 175 8.12 9.03 -24.49
N ARG A 176 9.25 9.35 -25.13
CA ARG A 176 10.57 9.05 -24.58
C ARG A 176 10.91 10.07 -23.49
N ALA A 177 11.61 9.62 -22.44
CA ALA A 177 12.01 10.48 -21.33
C ALA A 177 12.87 11.69 -21.78
N GLN A 178 13.68 11.51 -22.83
CA GLN A 178 14.53 12.56 -23.42
C GLN A 178 13.69 13.69 -24.07
N ASP A 179 12.60 13.33 -24.74
CA ASP A 179 11.71 14.31 -25.38
C ASP A 179 10.97 15.15 -24.32
N ILE A 180 10.59 14.50 -23.21
CA ILE A 180 10.00 15.16 -22.05
C ILE A 180 11.00 16.13 -21.40
N GLU A 181 12.25 15.73 -21.22
CA GLU A 181 13.29 16.59 -20.66
C GLU A 181 13.53 17.85 -21.52
N ALA A 182 13.55 17.68 -22.85
CA ALA A 182 13.81 18.77 -23.78
C ALA A 182 12.62 19.73 -23.97
N GLN A 183 11.39 19.22 -24.03
CA GLN A 183 10.21 19.99 -24.44
C GLN A 183 9.22 20.27 -23.30
N ALA A 184 9.22 19.43 -22.26
CA ALA A 184 8.22 19.46 -21.20
C ALA A 184 8.80 19.07 -19.82
N PRO A 185 9.90 19.71 -19.35
CA PRO A 185 10.62 19.29 -18.15
C PRO A 185 9.74 19.29 -16.89
N PHE A 186 8.68 20.10 -16.88
CA PHE A 186 7.72 20.15 -15.79
C PHE A 186 6.98 18.82 -15.55
N LEU A 187 6.76 17.99 -16.59
CA LEU A 187 6.16 16.66 -16.41
C LEU A 187 7.06 15.73 -15.58
N GLN A 188 8.37 15.97 -15.57
CA GLN A 188 9.36 15.24 -14.78
C GLN A 188 9.74 15.97 -13.49
N PHE A 189 8.99 17.00 -13.08
CA PHE A 189 9.33 17.80 -11.91
C PHE A 189 9.54 16.94 -10.64
N LEU A 190 8.63 15.99 -10.35
CA LEU A 190 8.79 15.07 -9.23
C LEU A 190 9.91 14.03 -9.45
N GLY A 191 10.32 13.81 -10.71
CA GLY A 191 11.47 12.98 -11.06
C GLY A 191 12.81 13.72 -11.00
N ALA A 192 12.81 15.04 -10.73
CA ALA A 192 14.03 15.84 -10.70
C ALA A 192 15.00 15.31 -9.64
N LYS A 193 16.25 15.10 -10.07
CA LYS A 193 17.31 14.44 -9.29
C LYS A 193 18.21 15.48 -8.62
N PHE A 194 18.58 15.24 -7.37
CA PHE A 194 19.61 16.00 -6.67
C PHE A 194 20.52 15.03 -5.91
N GLN A 195 21.79 15.40 -5.73
CA GLN A 195 22.77 14.55 -5.05
C GLN A 195 22.96 15.02 -3.62
N PHE A 196 22.94 14.08 -2.68
CA PHE A 196 23.21 14.33 -1.27
C PHE A 196 23.99 13.16 -0.69
N GLY A 197 25.16 13.42 -0.10
CA GLY A 197 25.98 12.39 0.56
C GLY A 197 26.42 11.23 -0.35
N GLY A 198 26.58 11.48 -1.66
CA GLY A 198 26.94 10.45 -2.65
C GLY A 198 25.76 9.61 -3.18
N ALA A 199 24.56 9.76 -2.62
CA ALA A 199 23.33 9.17 -3.14
C ALA A 199 22.55 10.20 -3.98
N THR A 200 21.78 9.72 -4.96
CA THR A 200 20.90 10.56 -5.77
C THR A 200 19.46 10.40 -5.28
N PHE A 201 18.85 11.50 -4.89
CA PHE A 201 17.45 11.53 -4.46
C PHE A 201 16.61 12.23 -5.51
N THR A 202 15.32 11.91 -5.55
CA THR A 202 14.33 12.60 -6.38
C THR A 202 13.40 13.42 -5.50
N LEU A 203 12.83 14.49 -6.06
CA LEU A 203 11.78 15.25 -5.36
C LEU A 203 10.58 14.35 -4.99
N GLY A 204 10.30 13.32 -5.78
CA GLY A 204 9.25 12.33 -5.50
C GLY A 204 9.54 11.48 -4.25
N VAL A 205 10.81 11.18 -3.94
CA VAL A 205 11.17 10.51 -2.68
C VAL A 205 10.89 11.44 -1.49
N LEU A 206 11.23 12.73 -1.61
CA LEU A 206 10.91 13.71 -0.57
C LEU A 206 9.39 13.86 -0.38
N LEU A 207 8.64 13.92 -1.49
CA LEU A 207 7.18 13.96 -1.45
C LEU A 207 6.61 12.73 -0.77
N MET A 208 7.09 11.52 -1.11
CA MET A 208 6.67 10.28 -0.47
C MET A 208 6.89 10.34 1.04
N VAL A 209 8.10 10.68 1.48
CA VAL A 209 8.43 10.77 2.92
C VAL A 209 7.56 11.83 3.60
N ALA A 210 7.40 13.00 2.99
CA ALA A 210 6.55 14.07 3.53
C ALA A 210 5.09 13.61 3.68
N LEU A 211 4.52 12.95 2.65
CA LEU A 211 3.16 12.42 2.71
C LEU A 211 3.01 11.37 3.82
N VAL A 212 3.96 10.43 3.94
CA VAL A 212 3.94 9.41 5.00
C VAL A 212 4.01 10.05 6.38
N VAL A 213 4.91 11.03 6.59
CA VAL A 213 5.04 11.73 7.87
C VAL A 213 3.78 12.52 8.21
N VAL A 214 3.23 13.26 7.25
CA VAL A 214 1.99 14.04 7.42
C VAL A 214 0.82 13.13 7.74
N LEU A 215 0.66 12.02 7.01
CA LEU A 215 -0.41 11.05 7.26
C LEU A 215 -0.23 10.36 8.61
N ALA A 216 0.99 9.95 8.97
CA ALA A 216 1.27 9.34 10.26
C ALA A 216 0.96 10.31 11.42
N TYR A 217 1.35 11.58 11.28
CA TYR A 217 1.01 12.62 12.24
C TYR A 217 -0.51 12.82 12.34
N ALA A 218 -1.18 13.01 11.20
CA ALA A 218 -2.62 13.22 11.13
C ALA A 218 -3.35 12.06 11.83
N LEU A 219 -3.09 10.82 11.41
CA LEU A 219 -3.71 9.62 11.96
C LEU A 219 -3.43 9.44 13.46
N ARG A 220 -2.23 9.77 13.94
CA ARG A 220 -1.92 9.73 15.38
C ARG A 220 -2.61 10.84 16.17
N SER A 221 -2.83 12.00 15.54
CA SER A 221 -3.45 13.16 16.18
C SER A 221 -4.98 13.13 16.15
N THR A 222 -5.58 12.35 15.25
CA THR A 222 -7.05 12.28 15.04
C THR A 222 -7.69 10.96 15.48
N ALA A 223 -6.89 9.95 15.86
CA ALA A 223 -7.35 8.68 16.43
C ALA A 223 -7.18 8.68 17.96
#